data_AF-A0A7V9WPL7-F1
#
_entry.id   AF-A0A7V9WPL7-F1
#
_cell.length_a   1.000
_cell.length_b   1.000
_cell.length_c   1.000
_cell.angle_alpha   90.00
_cell.angle_beta   90.00
_cell.angle_gamma   90.00
#
_symmetry.space_group_name_H-M   'P 1'
#
loop_
_entity.id
_entity.type
_entity.pdbx_description
1 polymer ?
#
loop_
_entity_poly.entity_id
_entity_poly.type
_entity_poly.pdbx_seq_one_letter_code
_entity_poly.pdbx_strand_id
1 'polypeptide(L)' 'MPPTLANGKICYLEIPAADVQRSGQFYEEVFGWGIRRSGEGGVAFDDTTGEVSGMWVTAGNVFSLYQEPSA' A
#
# COMPACT_ATOMS: atom_id res chain seq x y z
N MET A 1 6.14 -15.25 -16.18
CA MET A 1 5.79 -14.26 -17.22
C MET A 1 6.38 -12.93 -16.81
N PRO A 2 6.92 -12.12 -17.73
CA PRO A 2 7.39 -10.79 -17.37
C PRO A 2 6.19 -9.88 -17.02
N PRO A 3 6.39 -8.91 -16.13
CA PRO A 3 5.35 -7.95 -15.80
C PRO A 3 4.76 -7.21 -17.00
N THR A 4 3.44 -7.08 -17.04
CA THR A 4 2.74 -6.36 -18.13
C THR A 4 2.43 -4.94 -17.71
N LEU A 5 3.48 -4.14 -17.47
CA LEU A 5 3.33 -2.70 -17.25
C LEU A 5 2.61 -2.10 -18.46
N ALA A 6 1.35 -1.74 -18.27
CA ALA A 6 0.47 -1.25 -19.32
C ALA A 6 -0.40 -0.11 -18.77
N ASN A 7 -0.67 0.87 -19.63
CA ASN A 7 -1.54 2.00 -19.26
C ASN A 7 -2.94 1.49 -18.88
N GLY A 8 -3.47 2.02 -17.77
CA GLY A 8 -4.77 1.63 -17.22
C GLY A 8 -4.73 0.42 -16.26
N LYS A 9 -3.57 -0.23 -16.08
CA LYS A 9 -3.40 -1.26 -15.04
C LYS A 9 -3.38 -0.61 -13.65
N ILE A 10 -4.01 -1.25 -12.67
CA ILE A 10 -3.84 -0.90 -11.25
C ILE A 10 -2.39 -1.20 -10.83
N CYS A 11 -1.69 -0.16 -10.36
CA CYS A 11 -0.31 -0.26 -9.87
C CYS A 11 -0.14 0.24 -8.43
N TYR A 12 -1.17 0.88 -7.86
CA TYR A 12 -1.10 1.43 -6.50
C TYR A 12 -2.43 1.29 -5.75
N LEU A 13 -2.37 0.97 -4.46
CA LEU A 13 -3.53 0.91 -3.57
C LEU A 13 -3.23 1.60 -2.22
N GLU A 14 -4.23 2.29 -1.68
CA GLU A 14 -4.28 2.61 -0.25
C GLU A 14 -5.33 1.74 0.42
N ILE A 15 -4.93 1.00 1.45
CA ILE A 15 -5.81 0.06 2.14
C ILE A 15 -6.12 0.59 3.54
N PRO A 16 -7.34 1.09 3.79
CA PRO A 16 -7.72 1.49 5.14
C PRO A 16 -7.72 0.31 6.11
N ALA A 17 -7.09 0.50 7.26
CA ALA A 17 -7.02 -0.47 8.34
C ALA A 17 -7.27 0.18 9.70
N ALA A 18 -7.96 -0.53 10.60
CA ALA A 18 -8.06 -0.11 12.00
C ALA A 18 -6.71 -0.16 12.71
N ASP A 19 -5.85 -1.10 12.30
CA ASP A 19 -4.46 -1.24 12.75
C ASP A 19 -3.59 -1.57 11.53
N VAL A 20 -2.80 -0.59 11.09
CA VAL A 20 -1.95 -0.71 9.90
C VAL A 20 -0.84 -1.74 10.07
N GLN A 21 -0.33 -1.93 11.29
CA GLN A 21 0.76 -2.87 11.55
C GLN A 21 0.25 -4.30 11.51
N ARG A 22 -0.90 -4.55 12.15
CA ARG A 22 -1.55 -5.86 12.16
C ARG A 22 -2.00 -6.28 10.77
N SER A 23 -2.55 -5.34 9.98
CA SER A 23 -2.90 -5.63 8.59
C SER A 23 -1.66 -5.95 7.76
N GLY A 24 -0.56 -5.19 7.92
CA GLY A 24 0.70 -5.48 7.23
C GLY A 24 1.20 -6.90 7.50
N GLN A 25 1.26 -7.31 8.77
CA GLN A 25 1.68 -8.66 9.18
C GLN A 25 0.77 -9.75 8.59
N PHE A 26 -0.55 -9.55 8.60
CA PHE A 26 -1.47 -10.50 8.01
C PHE A 26 -1.21 -10.72 6.51
N TYR A 27 -1.00 -9.64 5.75
CA TYR A 27 -0.75 -9.76 4.31
C TYR A 27 0.65 -10.33 3.99
N GLU A 28 1.63 -10.04 4.85
CA GLU A 28 2.96 -10.67 4.83
C GLU A 28 2.85 -12.19 4.98
N GLU A 29 2.14 -12.65 6.02
CA GLU A 29 2.04 -14.07 6.36
C GLU A 29 1.17 -14.88 5.40
N VAL A 30 0.03 -14.30 4.97
CA VAL A 30 -0.97 -15.04 4.18
C VAL A 30 -0.69 -14.97 2.69
N PHE A 31 -0.24 -13.82 2.18
CA PHE A 31 -0.05 -13.60 0.75
C PHE A 31 1.43 -13.50 0.35
N GLY A 32 2.36 -13.44 1.32
CA GLY A 32 3.79 -13.30 1.04
C GLY A 32 4.18 -11.92 0.54
N TRP A 33 3.36 -10.90 0.78
CA TRP A 33 3.67 -9.53 0.34
C TRP A 33 4.87 -8.97 1.10
N GLY A 34 5.73 -8.24 0.40
CA GLY A 34 6.88 -7.60 1.01
C GLY A 34 6.45 -6.35 1.77
N ILE A 35 6.69 -6.30 3.09
CA ILE A 35 6.29 -5.16 3.93
C ILE A 35 7.44 -4.20 4.16
N ARG A 36 7.24 -2.94 3.82
CA ARG A 36 8.17 -1.83 4.07
C ARG A 36 7.62 -0.97 5.21
N ARG A 37 8.45 -0.73 6.24
CA ARG A 37 8.07 0.05 7.43
C ARG A 37 8.90 1.32 7.49
N SER A 38 8.25 2.47 7.63
CA SER A 38 8.91 3.78 7.83
C SER A 38 9.12 4.06 9.32
N GLY A 39 10.16 4.82 9.65
CA GLY A 39 10.39 5.30 11.02
C GLY A 39 9.29 6.20 11.58
N GLU A 40 8.46 6.78 10.71
CA GLU A 40 7.29 7.61 11.08
C GLU A 40 5.99 6.79 11.23
N GLY A 41 6.08 5.46 11.26
CA GLY A 41 4.94 4.57 11.50
C GLY A 41 4.14 4.18 10.25
N GLY A 42 4.53 4.66 9.07
CA GLY A 42 3.94 4.23 7.80
C GLY A 42 4.23 2.77 7.47
N VAL A 43 3.23 2.06 6.93
CA VAL A 43 3.34 0.67 6.48
C VAL A 43 2.99 0.60 5.00
N ALA A 44 3.96 0.22 4.18
CA ALA A 44 3.82 0.04 2.74
C ALA A 44 4.04 -1.42 2.35
N PHE A 45 3.57 -1.79 1.16
CA PHE A 45 3.76 -3.14 0.63
C PHE A 45 4.17 -3.14 -0.85
N ASP A 46 4.75 -4.27 -1.25
CA ASP A 46 4.83 -4.74 -2.64
C ASP A 46 4.20 -6.13 -2.72
N ASP A 47 3.37 -6.35 -3.73
CA ASP A 47 2.81 -7.67 -3.99
C ASP A 47 3.89 -8.64 -4.50
N THR A 48 3.56 -9.93 -4.54
CA THR A 48 4.51 -10.97 -4.97
C THR A 48 4.83 -10.94 -6.46
N THR A 49 4.05 -10.20 -7.26
CA THR A 49 4.32 -10.02 -8.69
C THR A 49 5.28 -8.87 -8.98
N GLY A 50 5.48 -7.97 -8.00
CA GLY A 50 6.30 -6.77 -8.15
C GLY A 50 5.64 -5.69 -9.01
N GLU A 51 4.31 -5.71 -9.11
CA GLU A 51 3.58 -4.82 -10.00
C GLU A 51 2.50 -3.97 -9.33
N VAL A 52 2.12 -4.31 -8.10
CA VAL A 52 1.20 -3.51 -7.29
C VAL A 52 1.88 -3.21 -5.98
N SER A 53 2.06 -1.92 -5.72
CA SER A 53 2.54 -1.42 -4.44
C SER A 53 1.44 -0.65 -3.73
N GLY A 54 1.67 -0.29 -2.48
CA GLY A 54 0.69 0.50 -1.77
C GLY A 54 1.09 0.81 -0.35
N MET A 55 0.15 1.37 0.39
CA MET A 55 0.27 1.54 1.83
C MET A 55 -1.03 1.28 2.56
N TRP A 56 -0.91 0.86 3.82
CA TRP A 56 -2.03 0.92 4.73
C TRP A 56 -2.18 2.34 5.28
N VAL A 57 -3.43 2.79 5.34
CA VAL A 57 -3.80 4.06 5.96
C VAL A 57 -4.71 3.77 7.15
N THR A 58 -4.62 4.56 8.21
CA THR A 58 -5.56 4.41 9.34
C THR A 58 -6.98 4.67 8.87
N ALA A 59 -7.93 3.83 9.28
CA ALA A 59 -9.34 3.96 8.93
C ALA A 59 -9.86 5.38 9.25
N GLY A 60 -10.47 6.03 8.25
CA GLY A 60 -10.90 7.43 8.32
C GLY A 60 -9.94 8.43 7.66
N ASN A 61 -8.74 8.01 7.25
CA ASN A 61 -7.73 8.88 6.63
C ASN A 61 -7.47 8.56 5.13
N VAL A 62 -8.46 8.00 4.43
CA VAL A 62 -8.35 7.56 3.01
C VAL A 62 -8.24 8.75 2.03
N PHE A 63 -8.29 9.99 2.50
CA PHE A 63 -8.32 11.19 1.65
C PHE A 63 -7.01 11.98 1.58
N SER A 64 -5.85 11.42 1.97
CA SER A 64 -4.62 12.21 2.07
C SER A 64 -3.84 12.42 0.77
N LEU A 65 -4.25 11.84 -0.38
CA LEU A 65 -3.54 12.04 -1.66
C LEU A 65 -4.08 13.17 -2.53
N TYR A 66 -5.15 13.85 -2.11
CA TYR A 66 -5.59 15.12 -2.71
C TYR A 66 -5.47 16.25 -1.68
N GLN A 67 -4.24 16.52 -1.25
CA GLN A 67 -3.93 17.85 -0.73
C GLN A 67 -3.65 18.71 -1.96
N GLU A 68 -4.63 19.51 -2.40
CA GLU A 68 -4.38 20.59 -3.36
C GLU A 68 -3.13 21.35 -2.88
N PRO A 69 -2.11 21.56 -3.74
CA PRO A 69 -0.97 22.36 -3.33
C PRO A 69 -1.51 23.73 -2.92
N SER A 70 -1.24 24.16 -1.69
CA SER A 70 -1.56 25.51 -1.26
C SER A 70 -0.93 26.49 -2.25
N ALA A 71 -1.79 27.28 -2.90
CA ALA A 71 -1.39 28.37 -3.78
C ALA A 71 -0.42 29.34 -3.11
#